data_AF-A0A940KS75-F1
#
_entry.id   AF-A0A940KS75-F1
#
_cell.length_a   1.000
_cell.length_b   1.000
_cell.length_c   1.000
_cell.angle_alpha   90.00
_cell.angle_beta   90.00
_cell.angle_gamma   90.00
#
_symmetry.space_group_name_H-M   'P 1'
#
loop_
_entity.id
_entity.type
_entity.pdbx_description
1 polymer ?
#
loop_
_entity_poly.entity_id
_entity_poly.type
_entity_poly.pdbx_seq_one_letter_code
_entity_poly.pdbx_strand_id
1 'polypeptide(L)'
;MKIQLHIGYLAAGLLFLSFADRNSGPGRNSTTDTTGNGRPLVNASFASAEHNLKERFYTPEDLDIVLEQMQPAKLQLGKTRLGLSVNAWYFPGRSDKRALVIGGVHGSELSSIEVAQALVEKLMSAEEKPYYSVIVIPALFPDNAATAMKVPEQTGSVLNIGRY
;
A
#
# COMPACT_ATOMS: atom_id res chain seq x y z
N MET A 1 43.66 -10.67 -36.63
CA MET A 1 43.87 -10.40 -35.19
C MET A 1 42.95 -11.32 -34.40
N LYS A 2 43.54 -12.24 -33.61
CA LYS A 2 42.84 -13.15 -32.70
C LYS A 2 43.01 -12.62 -31.28
N ILE A 3 41.94 -12.53 -30.52
CA ILE A 3 42.02 -12.30 -29.07
C ILE A 3 41.17 -13.38 -28.39
N GLN A 4 41.86 -14.34 -27.79
CA GLN A 4 41.30 -15.29 -26.83
C GLN A 4 41.00 -14.54 -25.52
N LEU A 5 39.89 -14.87 -24.85
CA LEU A 5 39.70 -14.53 -23.45
C LEU A 5 39.44 -15.83 -22.66
N HIS A 6 40.32 -16.08 -21.70
CA HIS A 6 40.30 -17.22 -20.78
C HIS A 6 39.32 -17.01 -19.63
N ILE A 7 38.88 -18.17 -19.10
CA ILE A 7 37.96 -18.41 -17.99
C ILE A 7 38.63 -18.14 -16.64
N GLY A 8 37.85 -17.66 -15.66
CA GLY A 8 37.90 -18.20 -14.30
C GLY A 8 38.17 -17.22 -13.16
N TYR A 9 37.26 -17.16 -12.18
CA TYR A 9 37.45 -16.94 -10.72
C TYR A 9 36.12 -17.38 -10.07
N LEU A 10 36.01 -18.51 -9.36
CA LEU A 10 36.39 -18.81 -7.97
C LEU A 10 35.94 -17.75 -6.95
N ALA A 11 34.84 -18.02 -6.25
CA ALA A 11 34.53 -17.42 -4.95
C ALA A 11 33.84 -18.46 -4.05
N ALA A 12 34.58 -18.89 -3.04
CA ALA A 12 34.12 -19.67 -1.90
C ALA A 12 33.40 -18.76 -0.89
N GLY A 13 32.48 -19.32 -0.10
CA GLY A 13 31.88 -18.62 1.05
C GLY A 13 30.68 -19.37 1.62
N LEU A 14 30.92 -20.46 2.36
CA LEU A 14 30.90 -20.53 3.83
C LEU A 14 29.48 -20.73 4.41
N LEU A 15 29.16 -22.01 4.62
CA LEU A 15 28.03 -22.52 5.38
C LEU A 15 28.31 -22.32 6.89
N PHE A 16 27.48 -21.54 7.59
CA PHE A 16 27.46 -21.52 9.05
C PHE A 16 26.10 -22.02 9.54
N LEU A 17 26.14 -23.12 10.29
CA LEU A 17 25.04 -23.64 11.10
C LEU A 17 25.33 -23.41 12.59
N SER A 18 24.23 -23.30 13.35
CA SER A 18 24.08 -23.48 14.81
C SER A 18 24.31 -22.21 15.66
N PHE A 19 23.63 -21.94 16.79
CA PHE A 19 22.89 -22.78 17.75
C PHE A 19 21.64 -22.06 18.29
N ALA A 20 20.75 -22.87 18.89
CA ALA A 20 19.60 -22.47 19.69
C ALA A 20 19.99 -21.72 20.97
N ASP A 21 19.12 -20.81 21.43
CA ASP A 21 18.98 -20.52 22.85
C ASP A 21 17.50 -20.52 23.25
N ARG A 22 17.21 -21.18 24.37
CA ARG A 22 15.90 -21.31 24.99
C ARG A 22 15.86 -20.34 26.16
N ASN A 23 14.86 -19.46 26.23
CA ASN A 23 14.42 -18.95 27.53
C ASN A 23 12.90 -18.70 27.62
N SER A 24 12.23 -19.70 28.19
CA SER A 24 11.21 -19.68 29.25
C SER A 24 10.30 -18.45 29.48
N GLY A 25 9.03 -18.53 29.01
CA GLY A 25 7.77 -18.24 29.73
C GLY A 25 7.40 -16.81 30.22
N PRO A 26 6.13 -16.54 30.64
CA PRO A 26 5.09 -17.50 31.01
C PRO A 26 3.83 -17.44 30.14
N GLY A 27 3.06 -18.52 30.21
CA GLY A 27 1.89 -18.77 29.37
C GLY A 27 0.66 -17.94 29.71
N ARG A 28 -0.25 -17.89 28.74
CA ARG A 28 -1.65 -17.58 28.98
C ARG A 28 -2.53 -18.47 28.10
N ASN A 29 -3.47 -19.11 28.77
CA ASN A 29 -4.26 -20.24 28.31
C ASN A 29 -5.08 -19.93 27.06
N SER A 30 -4.95 -20.80 26.06
CA SER A 30 -5.92 -20.93 24.96
C SER A 30 -7.20 -21.55 25.52
N THR A 31 -8.16 -20.71 25.86
CA THR A 31 -9.55 -21.15 25.99
C THR A 31 -10.20 -21.01 24.62
N THR A 32 -10.44 -22.15 23.97
CA THR A 32 -11.37 -22.26 22.85
C THR A 32 -12.76 -21.91 23.36
N ASP A 33 -13.30 -20.77 22.92
CA ASP A 33 -14.74 -20.51 22.95
C ASP A 33 -15.34 -20.97 21.61
N THR A 34 -16.26 -21.93 21.71
CA THR A 34 -17.00 -22.58 20.62
C THR A 34 -18.25 -21.80 20.20
N THR A 35 -18.35 -20.50 20.49
CA THR A 35 -19.43 -19.63 20.02
C THR A 35 -19.14 -18.94 18.67
N GLY A 36 -18.92 -19.72 17.62
CA GLY A 36 -19.31 -19.35 16.23
C GLY A 36 -18.84 -18.02 15.61
N ASN A 37 -17.85 -17.30 16.15
CA ASN A 37 -17.35 -16.02 15.60
C ASN A 37 -15.85 -16.09 15.30
N GLY A 38 -15.47 -17.03 14.45
CA GLY A 38 -14.09 -17.22 13.97
C GLY A 38 -13.70 -16.20 12.89
N ARG A 39 -13.55 -14.92 13.26
CA ARG A 39 -12.77 -14.00 12.42
C ARG A 39 -11.32 -14.03 12.89
N PRO A 40 -10.35 -14.39 12.04
CA PRO A 40 -8.95 -14.28 12.40
C PRO A 40 -8.65 -12.80 12.70
N LEU A 41 -8.01 -12.54 13.84
CA LEU A 41 -7.34 -11.27 14.10
C LEU A 41 -6.24 -11.13 13.05
N VAL A 42 -6.55 -10.39 11.97
CA VAL A 42 -5.56 -10.01 10.98
C VAL A 42 -4.66 -8.97 11.65
N ASN A 43 -3.59 -9.43 12.30
CA ASN A 43 -2.46 -8.58 12.65
C ASN A 43 -1.78 -8.20 11.33
N ALA A 44 -2.25 -7.11 10.71
CA ALA A 44 -1.55 -6.47 9.61
C ALA A 44 -0.33 -5.75 10.18
N SER A 45 0.78 -6.48 10.30
CA SER A 45 2.09 -5.85 10.41
C SER A 45 2.41 -5.24 9.05
N PHE A 46 2.22 -3.92 8.92
CA PHE A 46 2.62 -3.19 7.73
C PHE A 46 4.14 -3.10 7.68
N ALA A 47 4.77 -4.09 7.07
CA ALA A 47 6.15 -3.95 6.64
C ALA A 47 6.18 -2.85 5.59
N SER A 48 6.81 -1.72 5.94
CA SER A 48 7.04 -0.59 5.05
C SER A 48 7.65 -1.08 3.73
N ALA A 49 6.82 -1.12 2.70
CA ALA A 49 7.23 -1.34 1.31
C ALA A 49 7.79 -0.04 0.69
N GLU A 50 8.31 0.89 1.51
CA GLU A 50 8.85 2.18 1.06
C GLU A 50 10.21 2.05 0.36
N HIS A 51 10.78 0.85 0.25
CA HIS A 51 12.21 0.71 -0.01
C HIS A 51 12.63 0.69 -1.49
N ASN A 52 11.74 0.91 -2.47
CA ASN A 52 12.13 0.86 -3.89
C ASN A 52 11.54 1.93 -4.82
N LEU A 53 10.95 2.99 -4.29
CA LEU A 53 10.62 4.17 -5.08
C LEU A 53 11.36 5.34 -4.47
N LYS A 54 12.10 6.09 -5.29
CA LYS A 54 12.38 7.48 -4.93
C LYS A 54 11.02 8.17 -4.89
N GLU A 55 10.36 8.21 -3.73
CA GLU A 55 9.09 8.93 -3.57
C GLU A 55 9.32 10.37 -4.05
N ARG A 56 8.72 10.70 -5.20
CA ARG A 56 8.71 12.04 -5.74
C ARG A 56 7.31 12.58 -5.53
N PHE A 57 7.23 13.64 -4.73
CA PHE A 57 6.01 14.40 -4.54
C PHE A 57 5.95 15.47 -5.62
N TYR A 58 4.82 15.52 -6.30
CA TYR A 58 4.54 16.48 -7.34
C TYR A 58 3.46 17.46 -6.85
N THR A 59 3.52 18.70 -7.32
CA THR A 59 2.42 19.67 -7.16
C THR A 59 1.51 19.64 -8.40
N PRO A 60 0.30 20.22 -8.37
CA PRO A 60 -0.54 20.31 -9.56
C PRO A 60 0.16 20.96 -10.77
N GLU A 61 1.09 21.88 -10.53
CA GLU A 61 1.91 22.52 -11.57
C GLU A 61 2.90 21.55 -12.24
N ASP A 62 3.28 20.46 -11.56
CA ASP A 62 4.16 19.43 -12.10
C ASP A 62 3.41 18.35 -12.91
N LEU A 63 2.08 18.48 -13.07
CA LEU A 63 1.24 17.43 -13.65
C LEU A 63 1.64 17.09 -15.08
N ASP A 64 1.94 18.08 -15.91
CA ASP A 64 2.32 17.87 -17.30
C ASP A 64 3.61 17.04 -17.39
N ILE A 65 4.57 17.31 -16.50
CA ILE A 65 5.84 16.58 -16.41
C ILE A 65 5.58 15.10 -16.06
N VAL A 66 4.69 14.84 -15.10
CA VAL A 66 4.34 13.47 -14.69
C VAL A 66 3.69 12.70 -15.85
N LEU A 67 2.77 13.35 -16.56
CA LEU A 67 2.04 12.73 -17.67
C LEU A 67 2.96 12.46 -18.87
N GLU A 68 3.94 13.33 -19.14
CA GLU A 68 4.92 13.15 -20.21
C GLU A 68 5.96 12.07 -19.89
N GLN A 69 6.43 12.00 -18.64
CA GLN A 69 7.48 11.05 -18.25
C GLN A 69 7.02 9.58 -18.29
N MET A 70 5.70 9.32 -18.29
CA MET A 70 5.14 7.97 -18.33
C MET A 70 5.76 7.04 -17.29
N GLN A 71 5.99 7.60 -16.09
CA GLN A 71 6.49 6.91 -14.89
C GLN A 71 5.43 6.88 -13.79
N PRO A 72 5.46 5.89 -12.89
CA PRO A 72 4.65 5.92 -11.69
C PRO A 72 4.94 7.18 -10.86
N ALA A 73 3.88 7.79 -10.33
CA ALA A 73 3.98 9.03 -9.58
C ALA A 73 2.95 9.11 -8.45
N LYS A 74 3.27 9.88 -7.41
CA LYS A 74 2.36 10.21 -6.31
C LYS A 74 2.20 11.73 -6.27
N LEU A 75 0.98 12.17 -6.46
CA LEU A 75 0.60 13.59 -6.49
C LEU A 75 -0.20 13.92 -5.23
N GLN A 76 0.16 14.99 -4.55
CA GLN A 76 -0.69 15.53 -3.49
C GLN A 76 -1.73 16.46 -4.12
N LEU A 77 -3.00 16.08 -4.04
CA LEU A 77 -4.12 16.87 -4.57
C LEU A 77 -4.47 18.06 -3.67
N GLY A 78 -4.21 17.92 -2.36
CA GLY A 78 -4.49 18.98 -1.39
C GLY A 78 -4.30 18.52 0.05
N LYS A 79 -4.74 19.38 0.98
CA LYS A 79 -4.85 19.07 2.41
C LYS A 79 -6.29 19.29 2.86
N THR A 80 -6.75 18.44 3.77
CA THR A 80 -8.05 18.56 4.41
C THR A 80 -8.02 19.59 5.55
N ARG A 81 -9.17 19.77 6.21
CA ARG A 81 -9.32 20.70 7.36
C ARG A 81 -8.43 20.30 8.54
N LEU A 82 -8.25 19.00 8.79
CA LEU A 82 -7.34 18.51 9.84
C LEU A 82 -5.88 18.38 9.36
N GLY A 83 -5.58 18.84 8.15
CA GLY A 83 -4.23 18.87 7.59
C GLY A 83 -3.76 17.53 7.00
N LEU A 84 -4.64 16.55 6.85
CA LEU A 84 -4.32 15.28 6.19
C LEU A 84 -4.22 15.46 4.68
N SER A 85 -3.25 14.82 4.04
CA SER A 85 -3.07 14.92 2.59
C SER A 85 -4.05 14.03 1.83
N VAL A 86 -4.68 14.59 0.80
CA VAL A 86 -5.38 13.81 -0.22
C VAL A 86 -4.39 13.50 -1.33
N ASN A 87 -4.09 12.22 -1.55
CA ASN A 87 -3.06 11.78 -2.49
C ASN A 87 -3.68 11.00 -3.65
N ALA A 88 -3.15 11.22 -4.85
CA ALA A 88 -3.41 10.43 -6.04
C ALA A 88 -2.14 9.69 -6.46
N TRP A 89 -2.28 8.44 -6.86
CA TRP A 89 -1.23 7.66 -7.49
C TRP A 89 -1.53 7.52 -8.97
N TYR A 90 -0.53 7.77 -9.81
CA TYR A 90 -0.60 7.55 -11.25
C TYR A 90 0.28 6.38 -11.64
N PHE A 91 -0.28 5.46 -12.42
CA PHE A 91 0.42 4.32 -12.99
C PHE A 91 0.25 4.33 -14.51
N PRO A 92 1.34 4.51 -15.28
CA PRO A 92 1.27 4.56 -16.73
C PRO A 92 0.92 3.19 -17.32
N GLY A 93 -0.06 3.14 -18.21
CA GLY A 93 -0.47 1.94 -18.93
C GLY A 93 0.24 1.77 -20.27
N ARG A 94 -0.13 0.69 -20.98
CA ARG A 94 0.33 0.39 -22.35
C ARG A 94 -0.59 0.98 -23.44
N SER A 95 -1.76 1.50 -23.07
CA SER A 95 -2.68 2.20 -23.97
C SER A 95 -2.88 3.66 -23.55
N ASP A 96 -3.55 4.43 -24.40
CA ASP A 96 -4.01 5.79 -24.13
C ASP A 96 -5.26 5.85 -23.24
N LYS A 97 -5.88 4.70 -22.95
CA LYS A 97 -7.08 4.61 -22.12
C LYS A 97 -6.74 4.78 -20.64
N ARG A 98 -7.67 5.39 -19.91
CA ARG A 98 -7.51 5.75 -18.50
C ARG A 98 -8.58 5.11 -17.64
N ALA A 99 -8.19 4.71 -16.44
CA ALA A 99 -9.09 4.25 -15.39
C ALA A 99 -8.87 5.11 -14.14
N LEU A 100 -9.96 5.56 -13.52
CA LEU A 100 -9.93 6.29 -12.25
C LEU A 100 -10.58 5.43 -11.18
N VAL A 101 -9.85 5.19 -10.09
CA VAL A 101 -10.31 4.41 -8.94
C VAL A 101 -10.28 5.32 -7.72
N ILE A 102 -11.42 5.46 -7.04
CA ILE A 102 -11.55 6.30 -5.86
C ILE A 102 -12.13 5.45 -4.72
N GLY A 103 -11.42 5.39 -3.61
CA GLY A 103 -11.87 4.84 -2.33
C GLY A 103 -12.17 5.95 -1.32
N GLY A 104 -12.93 5.62 -0.28
CA GLY A 104 -13.20 6.54 0.82
C GLY A 104 -13.93 7.81 0.41
N VAL A 105 -14.86 7.71 -0.56
CA VAL A 105 -15.80 8.80 -0.89
C VAL A 105 -16.71 9.08 0.31
N HIS A 106 -17.12 8.03 1.01
CA HIS A 106 -17.51 8.14 2.41
C HIS A 106 -16.33 7.63 3.25
N GLY A 107 -15.73 8.47 4.10
CA GLY A 107 -14.56 8.09 4.88
C GLY A 107 -14.79 6.88 5.79
N SER A 108 -16.03 6.63 6.19
CA SER A 108 -16.46 5.47 6.98
C SER A 108 -16.41 4.14 6.23
N GLU A 109 -16.34 4.15 4.90
CA GLU A 109 -16.25 2.94 4.07
C GLU A 109 -14.80 2.43 4.04
N LEU A 110 -14.28 2.04 5.20
CA LEU A 110 -12.87 1.65 5.40
C LEU A 110 -12.43 0.52 4.48
N SER A 111 -13.32 -0.42 4.14
CA SER A 111 -13.02 -1.50 3.19
C SER A 111 -12.78 -0.99 1.77
N SER A 112 -13.43 0.09 1.34
CA SER A 112 -13.17 0.69 0.02
C SER A 112 -11.78 1.33 -0.05
N ILE A 113 -11.34 1.91 1.08
CA ILE A 113 -10.01 2.49 1.23
C ILE A 113 -8.96 1.38 1.17
N GLU A 114 -9.18 0.29 1.93
CA GLU A 114 -8.31 -0.88 1.96
C GLU A 114 -8.13 -1.50 0.57
N VAL A 115 -9.22 -1.73 -0.17
CA VAL A 115 -9.16 -2.29 -1.53
C VAL A 115 -8.39 -1.37 -2.48
N ALA A 116 -8.59 -0.06 -2.38
CA ALA A 116 -7.88 0.90 -3.21
C ALA A 116 -6.38 0.98 -2.84
N GLN A 117 -6.02 0.85 -1.57
CA GLN A 117 -4.62 0.75 -1.12
C GLN A 117 -3.96 -0.53 -1.63
N ALA A 118 -4.64 -1.68 -1.53
CA ALA A 118 -4.15 -2.95 -2.07
C ALA A 118 -3.94 -2.88 -3.60
N LEU A 119 -4.79 -2.13 -4.32
CA LEU A 119 -4.58 -1.88 -5.74
C LEU A 119 -3.30 -1.06 -6.00
N VAL A 120 -3.03 -0.02 -5.20
CA VAL A 120 -1.78 0.76 -5.30
C VAL A 120 -0.58 -0.14 -5.10
N GLU A 121 -0.58 -0.97 -4.04
CA GLU A 121 0.52 -1.90 -3.75
C GLU A 121 0.76 -2.90 -4.88
N LYS A 122 -0.32 -3.47 -5.42
CA LYS A 122 -0.27 -4.38 -6.57
C LYS A 122 0.30 -3.71 -7.81
N LEU A 123 -0.07 -2.47 -8.08
CA LEU A 123 0.42 -1.72 -9.25
C LEU A 123 1.86 -1.24 -9.07
N MET A 124 2.29 -0.95 -7.83
CA MET A 124 3.68 -0.58 -7.52
C MET A 124 4.65 -1.75 -7.66
N SER A 125 4.18 -2.96 -7.36
CA SER A 125 4.97 -4.20 -7.44
C SER A 125 4.85 -4.91 -8.79
N ALA A 126 4.03 -4.38 -9.72
CA ALA A 126 3.80 -5.03 -11.00
C ALA A 126 5.06 -4.97 -11.90
N GLU A 127 5.50 -6.13 -12.36
CA GLU A 127 6.59 -6.24 -13.35
C GLU A 127 6.16 -5.71 -14.73
N GLU A 128 4.88 -5.87 -15.07
CA GLU A 128 4.30 -5.42 -16.32
C GLU A 128 3.37 -4.21 -16.14
N LYS A 129 3.43 -3.29 -17.10
CA LYS A 129 2.50 -2.15 -17.14
C LYS A 129 1.05 -2.63 -17.39
N PRO A 130 0.07 -2.10 -16.65
CA PRO A 130 -1.34 -2.38 -16.90
C PRO A 130 -1.76 -1.93 -18.30
N TYR A 131 -2.87 -2.46 -18.83
CA TYR A 131 -3.37 -2.01 -20.14
C TYR A 131 -3.83 -0.54 -20.09
N TYR A 132 -4.58 -0.16 -19.06
CA TYR A 132 -5.01 1.22 -18.80
C TYR A 132 -3.94 1.98 -18.02
N SER A 133 -3.79 3.28 -18.26
CA SER A 133 -3.19 4.17 -17.26
C SER A 133 -4.16 4.32 -16.10
N VAL A 134 -3.71 4.07 -14.88
CA VAL A 134 -4.56 4.02 -13.69
C VAL A 134 -4.24 5.19 -12.77
N ILE A 135 -5.27 5.93 -12.37
CA ILE A 135 -5.20 6.91 -11.30
C ILE A 135 -5.95 6.34 -10.09
N VAL A 136 -5.31 6.27 -8.94
CA VAL A 136 -5.92 5.77 -7.70
C VAL A 136 -5.90 6.85 -6.63
N ILE A 137 -7.06 7.14 -6.02
CA ILE A 137 -7.21 7.98 -4.83
C ILE A 137 -7.84 7.10 -3.75
N PRO A 138 -7.05 6.45 -2.88
CA PRO A 138 -7.54 5.49 -1.90
C PRO A 138 -8.44 6.09 -0.83
N ALA A 139 -8.24 7.36 -0.45
CA ALA A 139 -9.08 8.05 0.53
C ALA A 139 -9.31 9.50 0.08
N LEU A 140 -10.49 9.78 -0.45
CA LEU A 140 -10.89 11.13 -0.83
C LEU A 140 -11.19 12.01 0.41
N PHE A 141 -11.75 11.43 1.47
CA PHE A 141 -12.05 12.11 2.73
C PHE A 141 -11.27 11.51 3.92
N PRO A 142 -9.94 11.75 4.01
CA PRO A 142 -9.09 11.10 5.01
C PRO A 142 -9.38 11.55 6.45
N ASP A 143 -9.89 12.77 6.68
CA ASP A 143 -10.31 13.23 8.03
C ASP A 143 -11.43 12.37 8.60
N ASN A 144 -12.38 12.01 7.73
CA ASN A 144 -13.55 11.23 8.06
C ASN A 144 -13.16 9.77 8.27
N ALA A 145 -12.27 9.24 7.44
CA ALA A 145 -11.68 7.92 7.61
C ALA A 145 -10.92 7.81 8.94
N ALA A 146 -10.11 8.82 9.28
CA ALA A 146 -9.41 8.87 10.56
C ALA A 146 -10.38 8.91 11.76
N THR A 147 -11.53 9.57 11.60
CA THR A 147 -12.60 9.55 12.60
C THR A 147 -13.23 8.16 12.74
N ALA A 148 -13.56 7.50 11.63
CA ALA A 148 -14.13 6.15 11.62
C ALA A 148 -13.17 5.09 12.21
N MET A 149 -11.87 5.19 11.91
CA MET A 149 -10.83 4.28 12.42
C MET A 149 -10.68 4.31 13.96
N LYS A 150 -11.08 5.40 14.62
CA LYS A 150 -11.05 5.49 16.09
C LYS A 150 -12.14 4.64 16.75
N VAL A 151 -13.19 4.27 16.00
CA VAL A 151 -14.35 3.54 16.51
C VAL A 151 -14.74 2.41 15.53
N PRO A 152 -13.85 1.44 15.29
CA PRO A 152 -14.02 0.45 14.21
C PRO A 152 -15.27 -0.43 14.41
N GLU A 153 -15.68 -0.66 15.67
CA GLU A 153 -16.89 -1.41 16.03
C GLU A 153 -18.18 -0.76 15.52
N GLN A 154 -18.15 0.52 15.14
CA GLN A 154 -19.30 1.27 14.65
C GLN A 154 -19.28 1.47 13.12
N THR A 155 -18.37 0.81 12.41
CA THR A 155 -18.34 0.83 10.94
C THR A 155 -19.63 0.26 10.38
N GLY A 156 -20.38 1.04 9.59
CA GLY A 156 -21.69 0.65 9.06
C GLY A 156 -22.87 0.75 10.05
N SER A 157 -22.63 1.31 11.25
CA SER A 157 -23.68 1.60 12.24
C SER A 157 -24.58 2.76 11.77
N VAL A 158 -25.81 2.80 12.30
CA VAL A 158 -26.74 3.93 12.16
C VAL A 158 -26.18 5.26 12.67
N LEU A 159 -25.13 5.21 13.50
CA LEU A 159 -24.42 6.39 13.99
C LEU A 159 -23.62 7.11 12.90
N ASN A 160 -23.37 6.47 11.74
CA ASN A 160 -22.75 7.07 10.55
C ASN A 160 -21.42 7.82 10.82
N ILE A 161 -20.62 7.32 11.78
CA ILE A 161 -19.37 7.97 12.17
C ILE A 161 -18.40 7.99 10.98
N GLY A 162 -17.93 9.19 10.61
CA GLY A 162 -17.01 9.38 9.50
C GLY A 162 -17.64 9.28 8.11
N ARG A 163 -18.97 9.37 8.00
CA ARG A 163 -19.64 9.35 6.68
C ARG A 163 -19.59 10.70 5.96
N TYR A 164 -19.58 11.81 6.71
CA TYR A 164 -19.61 13.21 6.21
C TYR A 164 -18.48 14.04 6.80
#